data_AF-A0A7S1YW52-F1
#
_entry.id   AF-A0A7S1YW52-F1
#
_cell.length_a   1.000
_cell.length_b   1.000
_cell.length_c   1.000
_cell.angle_alpha   90.00
_cell.angle_beta   90.00
_cell.angle_gamma   90.00
#
_symmetry.space_group_name_H-M   'P 1'
#
loop_
_entity.id
_entity.type
_entity.pdbx_description
1 polymer ?
#
loop_
_entity_poly.entity_id
_entity_poly.type
_entity_poly.pdbx_seq_one_letter_code
_entity_poly.pdbx_strand_id
1 'polypeptide(L)'
;DTSHEHSHEHKKTSHDKLGISNFVYKAAIPFSPGRLLGLLNQWPVPIKEDLNIEVLETPKAVYQFQEGLDSDSPFIGVLRSKGFCWMAPTKWTGLAEDTWRHETANYWSHAGKHFGIQTAGKWWATLPKDRMKGYFEGNMKEYDRILREDWASEEFGDRRQEIVFIGASIDQKAITDALNECLLTDEEMAVYRKEAEKVYGAAL
;
A
#
# COMPACT_ATOMS: atom_id res chain seq x y z
N ASP A 1 -48.68 4.51 -26.55
CA ASP A 1 -48.37 5.47 -25.48
C ASP A 1 -48.08 4.67 -24.23
N THR A 2 -46.79 4.49 -23.92
CA THR A 2 -46.22 4.04 -22.62
C THR A 2 -44.70 4.03 -22.75
N SER A 3 -44.10 5.22 -22.80
CA SER A 3 -42.67 5.39 -22.53
C SER A 3 -42.46 5.31 -21.01
N HIS A 4 -41.93 4.18 -20.54
CA HIS A 4 -41.43 4.09 -19.16
C HIS A 4 -39.97 4.56 -19.13
N GLU A 5 -39.77 5.83 -18.76
CA GLU A 5 -38.48 6.34 -18.32
C GLU A 5 -38.19 5.80 -16.92
N HIS A 6 -37.12 5.02 -16.78
CA HIS A 6 -36.56 4.65 -15.48
C HIS A 6 -35.53 5.71 -15.07
N SER A 7 -35.96 6.72 -14.33
CA SER A 7 -35.05 7.62 -13.62
C SER A 7 -34.39 6.85 -12.47
N HIS A 8 -33.15 6.43 -12.65
CA HIS A 8 -32.32 5.95 -11.54
C HIS A 8 -31.91 7.14 -10.68
N GLU A 9 -32.77 7.47 -9.72
CA GLU A 9 -32.44 8.40 -8.64
C GLU A 9 -31.37 7.73 -7.77
N HIS A 10 -30.10 8.12 -7.94
CA HIS A 10 -29.01 7.71 -7.07
C HIS A 10 -29.32 8.23 -5.66
N LYS A 11 -29.91 7.38 -4.81
CA LYS A 11 -29.95 7.63 -3.36
C LYS A 11 -28.51 7.86 -2.89
N LYS A 12 -28.18 9.11 -2.58
CA LYS A 12 -26.90 9.49 -1.96
C LYS A 12 -26.63 8.53 -0.80
N THR A 13 -25.56 7.77 -0.93
CA THR A 13 -25.15 6.80 0.07
C THR A 13 -24.73 7.53 1.34
N SER A 14 -24.63 6.84 2.47
CA SER A 14 -24.04 7.44 3.68
C SER A 14 -22.64 8.00 3.43
N HIS A 15 -21.88 7.41 2.49
CA HIS A 15 -20.56 7.91 2.06
C HIS A 15 -20.62 9.33 1.49
N ASP A 16 -21.62 9.65 0.66
CA ASP A 16 -21.79 10.97 0.03
C ASP A 16 -22.19 12.05 1.04
N LYS A 17 -22.84 11.65 2.14
CA LYS A 17 -23.27 12.56 3.21
C LYS A 17 -22.16 12.86 4.22
N LEU A 18 -21.17 11.97 4.34
CA LEU A 18 -20.09 12.02 5.33
C LEU A 18 -18.75 12.51 4.73
N GLY A 19 -18.70 12.78 3.42
CA GLY A 19 -17.47 13.24 2.75
C GLY A 19 -16.35 12.19 2.71
N ILE A 20 -16.68 10.91 2.87
CA ILE A 20 -15.69 9.82 2.88
C ILE A 20 -15.33 9.47 1.43
N SER A 21 -14.04 9.60 1.11
CA SER A 21 -13.47 9.22 -0.17
C SER A 21 -12.43 8.11 0.01
N ASN A 22 -12.01 7.53 -1.11
CA ASN A 22 -10.90 6.60 -1.15
C ASN A 22 -10.07 6.79 -2.42
N PHE A 23 -8.80 6.44 -2.36
CA PHE A 23 -7.95 6.29 -3.53
C PHE A 23 -6.95 5.14 -3.32
N VAL A 24 -6.39 4.63 -4.40
CA VAL A 24 -5.38 3.57 -4.36
C VAL A 24 -4.03 4.16 -4.76
N TYR A 25 -3.06 4.09 -3.87
CA TYR A 25 -1.65 4.35 -4.18
C TYR A 25 -1.05 3.12 -4.86
N LYS A 26 -0.36 3.32 -5.99
CA LYS A 26 0.32 2.26 -6.75
C LYS A 26 1.74 2.68 -7.10
N ALA A 27 2.69 1.76 -6.94
CA ALA A 27 4.07 1.89 -7.42
C ALA A 27 4.69 0.50 -7.61
N ALA A 28 5.64 0.37 -8.54
CA ALA A 28 6.35 -0.88 -8.83
C ALA A 28 7.85 -0.79 -8.47
N ILE A 29 8.15 -0.02 -7.42
CA ILE A 29 9.49 0.19 -6.84
C ILE A 29 9.39 -0.15 -5.35
N PRO A 30 10.38 -0.83 -4.74
CA PRO A 30 10.29 -1.16 -3.32
C PRO A 30 10.47 0.10 -2.48
N PHE A 31 9.83 0.12 -1.31
CA PHE A 31 10.12 1.14 -0.31
C PHE A 31 11.50 0.91 0.32
N SER A 32 12.22 1.99 0.58
CA SER A 32 13.30 2.02 1.56
C SER A 32 12.69 1.86 2.97
N PRO A 33 13.02 0.80 3.73
CA PRO A 33 12.41 0.57 5.04
C PRO A 33 12.66 1.71 6.03
N GLY A 34 13.82 2.36 5.96
CA GLY A 34 14.16 3.48 6.82
C GLY A 34 13.30 4.72 6.55
N ARG A 35 13.15 5.10 5.28
CA ARG A 35 12.31 6.25 4.88
C ARG A 35 10.84 5.98 5.19
N LEU A 36 10.35 4.77 4.88
CA LEU A 36 8.98 4.40 5.19
C LEU A 36 8.70 4.42 6.69
N LEU A 37 9.58 3.85 7.51
CA LEU A 37 9.41 3.87 8.97
C LEU A 37 9.42 5.31 9.51
N GLY A 38 10.30 6.17 8.98
CA GLY A 38 10.32 7.60 9.31
C GLY A 38 8.98 8.28 9.04
N LEU A 39 8.41 8.04 7.85
CA LEU A 39 7.08 8.56 7.47
C LEU A 39 5.96 7.99 8.35
N LEU A 40 5.97 6.69 8.61
CA LEU A 40 4.94 6.02 9.43
C LEU A 40 4.96 6.48 10.90
N ASN A 41 6.12 6.86 11.43
CA ASN A 41 6.21 7.43 12.76
C ASN A 41 5.56 8.83 12.87
N GLN A 42 5.27 9.47 11.74
CA GLN A 42 4.50 10.71 11.67
C GLN A 42 2.99 10.47 11.47
N TRP A 43 2.53 9.23 11.56
CA TRP A 43 1.11 8.91 11.42
C TRP A 43 0.32 9.47 12.60
N PRO A 44 -0.72 10.30 12.36
CA PRO A 44 -1.44 10.96 13.44
C PRO A 44 -2.34 9.94 14.16
N VAL A 45 -2.28 9.92 15.49
CA VAL A 45 -3.12 9.05 16.33
C VAL A 45 -4.31 9.87 16.87
N PRO A 46 -5.58 9.50 16.58
CA PRO A 46 -6.73 10.18 17.16
C PRO A 46 -6.77 10.06 18.69
N ILE A 47 -7.15 11.13 19.39
CA ILE A 47 -7.13 11.20 20.87
C ILE A 47 -8.35 10.54 21.50
N LYS A 48 -9.51 10.61 20.83
CA LYS A 48 -10.76 10.07 21.36
C LYS A 48 -10.91 8.62 20.92
N GLU A 49 -11.27 7.76 21.88
CA GLU A 49 -11.56 6.34 21.64
C GLU A 49 -12.82 6.12 20.80
N ASP A 50 -13.63 7.18 20.64
CA ASP A 50 -14.86 7.17 19.86
C ASP A 50 -14.63 7.75 18.45
N LEU A 51 -15.03 6.99 17.43
CA LEU A 51 -15.19 7.47 16.05
C LEU A 51 -16.31 8.52 15.99
N ASN A 52 -16.00 9.76 16.36
CA ASN A 52 -16.97 10.84 16.27
C ASN A 52 -17.03 11.39 14.84
N ILE A 53 -18.24 11.59 14.32
CA ILE A 53 -18.50 12.12 12.96
C ILE A 53 -17.85 13.51 12.77
N GLU A 54 -17.61 14.25 13.86
CA GLU A 54 -16.88 15.53 13.87
C GLU A 54 -15.49 15.48 13.19
N VAL A 55 -14.80 14.32 13.20
CA VAL A 55 -13.53 14.10 12.45
C VAL A 55 -13.70 14.37 10.95
N LEU A 56 -14.90 14.13 10.43
CA LEU A 56 -15.22 14.28 9.01
C LEU A 56 -15.45 15.75 8.63
N GLU A 57 -15.92 16.57 9.59
CA GLU A 57 -16.22 17.99 9.37
C GLU A 57 -14.99 18.89 9.63
N THR A 58 -14.15 18.56 10.62
CA THR A 58 -12.94 19.33 10.96
C THR A 58 -11.75 18.42 11.34
N PRO A 59 -11.07 17.79 10.35
CA PRO A 59 -10.03 16.80 10.63
C PRO A 59 -8.95 17.32 11.60
N LYS A 60 -8.44 18.54 11.38
CA LYS A 60 -7.37 19.14 12.20
C LYS A 60 -7.77 19.42 13.66
N ALA A 61 -9.06 19.52 14.00
CA ALA A 61 -9.51 19.84 15.35
C ALA A 61 -9.56 18.62 16.29
N VAL A 62 -9.49 17.39 15.74
CA VAL A 62 -9.69 16.14 16.51
C VAL A 62 -8.40 15.33 16.70
N TYR A 63 -7.30 15.74 16.08
CA TYR A 63 -5.97 15.19 16.33
C TYR A 63 -5.22 16.08 17.35
N GLN A 64 -4.73 15.52 18.45
CA GLN A 64 -3.64 16.13 19.22
C GLN A 64 -2.40 15.44 18.70
N PHE A 65 -1.49 16.26 18.23
CA PHE A 65 -0.13 15.87 18.00
C PHE A 65 0.48 15.51 19.36
N GLN A 66 1.17 14.36 19.48
CA GLN A 66 2.12 14.20 20.58
C GLN A 66 3.06 15.41 20.56
N GLU A 67 3.58 15.87 21.71
CA GLU A 67 4.60 16.92 21.72
C GLU A 67 5.71 16.57 20.72
N GLY A 68 5.86 17.38 19.67
CA GLY A 68 6.84 17.16 18.60
C GLY A 68 6.35 16.45 17.33
N LEU A 69 5.07 16.09 17.21
CA LEU A 69 4.49 15.64 15.92
C LEU A 69 3.97 16.84 15.11
N ASP A 70 4.42 16.94 13.86
CA ASP A 70 4.11 18.07 13.01
C ASP A 70 2.62 18.14 12.65
N SER A 71 2.08 19.36 12.61
CA SER A 71 0.69 19.62 12.19
C SER A 71 0.41 19.34 10.71
N ASP A 72 1.41 18.80 10.01
CA ASP A 72 1.51 18.68 8.55
C ASP A 72 1.65 17.22 8.07
N SER A 73 1.25 16.25 8.90
CA SER A 73 1.24 14.84 8.46
C SER A 73 0.36 14.66 7.22
N PRO A 74 0.84 13.98 6.16
CA PRO A 74 0.06 13.74 4.95
C PRO A 74 -1.15 12.83 5.21
N PHE A 75 -1.16 12.09 6.34
CA PHE A 75 -2.20 11.12 6.66
C PHE A 75 -3.38 11.71 7.45
N ILE A 76 -3.45 13.03 7.64
CA ILE A 76 -4.59 13.68 8.27
C ILE A 76 -5.87 13.34 7.49
N GLY A 77 -6.91 12.92 8.22
CA GLY A 77 -8.20 12.51 7.64
C GLY A 77 -8.26 11.05 7.19
N VAL A 78 -7.14 10.31 7.16
CA VAL A 78 -7.12 8.87 6.86
C VAL A 78 -7.72 8.10 8.04
N LEU A 79 -8.78 7.35 7.77
CA LEU A 79 -9.48 6.52 8.77
C LEU A 79 -9.01 5.07 8.72
N ARG A 80 -8.79 4.55 7.52
CA ARG A 80 -8.30 3.19 7.27
C ARG A 80 -7.40 3.15 6.05
N SER A 81 -6.46 2.22 6.05
CA SER A 81 -5.75 1.84 4.83
C SER A 81 -5.38 0.37 4.84
N LYS A 82 -5.36 -0.25 3.66
CA LYS A 82 -5.02 -1.67 3.51
C LYS A 82 -4.46 -1.97 2.14
N GLY A 83 -3.64 -3.00 2.03
CA GLY A 83 -3.15 -3.43 0.73
C GLY A 83 -1.82 -4.17 0.82
N PHE A 84 -1.15 -4.30 -0.32
CA PHE A 84 0.16 -4.92 -0.37
C PHE A 84 1.25 -3.87 -0.43
N CYS A 85 2.37 -4.14 0.24
CA CYS A 85 3.58 -3.36 0.11
C CYS A 85 4.84 -4.20 -0.08
N TRP A 86 5.72 -3.70 -0.92
CA TRP A 86 7.02 -4.25 -1.24
C TRP A 86 8.11 -3.44 -0.54
N MET A 87 8.99 -4.12 0.21
CA MET A 87 10.08 -3.51 0.96
C MET A 87 11.43 -3.99 0.42
N ALA A 88 12.39 -3.07 0.30
CA ALA A 88 13.76 -3.42 -0.04
C ALA A 88 14.46 -4.10 1.16
N PRO A 89 15.39 -5.05 0.92
CA PRO A 89 16.37 -5.45 1.92
C PRO A 89 17.21 -4.24 2.35
N THR A 90 17.55 -4.17 3.63
CA THR A 90 18.49 -3.20 4.18
C THR A 90 19.91 -3.76 4.25
N LYS A 91 20.05 -5.09 4.33
CA LYS A 91 21.32 -5.80 4.46
C LYS A 91 21.28 -7.07 3.62
N TRP A 92 22.15 -7.12 2.62
CA TRP A 92 22.21 -8.23 1.68
C TRP A 92 23.08 -9.39 2.16
N THR A 93 23.98 -9.17 3.11
CA THR A 93 24.89 -10.19 3.64
C THR A 93 25.17 -9.98 5.14
N GLY A 94 25.68 -11.02 5.81
CA GLY A 94 26.13 -10.96 7.20
C GLY A 94 25.04 -11.28 8.23
N LEU A 95 25.36 -11.05 9.52
CA LEU A 95 24.57 -11.51 10.67
C LEU A 95 23.14 -10.94 10.76
N ALA A 96 22.87 -9.84 10.05
CA ALA A 96 21.58 -9.17 10.04
C ALA A 96 21.01 -9.08 8.62
N GLU A 97 21.36 -10.03 7.75
CA GLU A 97 20.82 -10.08 6.40
C GLU A 97 19.30 -10.22 6.40
N ASP A 98 18.64 -9.48 5.52
CA ASP A 98 17.19 -9.45 5.37
C ASP A 98 16.77 -9.57 3.91
N THR A 99 17.57 -10.31 3.12
CA THR A 99 17.34 -10.56 1.70
C THR A 99 15.96 -11.13 1.41
N TRP A 100 15.43 -11.96 2.32
CA TRP A 100 14.07 -12.51 2.27
C TRP A 100 12.98 -11.47 1.97
N ARG A 101 13.18 -10.18 2.31
CA ARG A 101 12.26 -9.09 1.95
C ARG A 101 12.06 -8.93 0.44
N HIS A 102 13.05 -9.28 -0.39
CA HIS A 102 12.95 -9.29 -1.85
C HIS A 102 11.82 -10.19 -2.35
N GLU A 103 11.62 -11.33 -1.68
CA GLU A 103 10.63 -12.34 -2.05
C GLU A 103 9.31 -12.18 -1.29
N THR A 104 9.27 -11.40 -0.21
CA THR A 104 8.11 -11.29 0.67
C THR A 104 7.12 -10.23 0.22
N ALA A 105 5.87 -10.67 0.00
CA ALA A 105 4.72 -9.79 -0.08
C ALA A 105 4.29 -9.41 1.34
N ASN A 106 4.25 -8.12 1.66
CA ASN A 106 3.76 -7.66 2.95
C ASN A 106 2.35 -7.11 2.81
N TYR A 107 1.51 -7.36 3.80
CA TYR A 107 0.18 -6.81 3.94
C TYR A 107 0.22 -5.62 4.89
N TRP A 108 -0.11 -4.45 4.35
CA TRP A 108 -0.36 -3.21 5.07
C TRP A 108 -1.78 -3.23 5.63
N SER A 109 -1.94 -2.92 6.91
CA SER A 109 -3.23 -2.81 7.58
C SER A 109 -3.23 -1.67 8.58
N HIS A 110 -4.19 -0.76 8.44
CA HIS A 110 -4.41 0.34 9.35
C HIS A 110 -5.90 0.59 9.58
N ALA A 111 -6.29 0.75 10.84
CA ALA A 111 -7.61 1.22 11.24
C ALA A 111 -7.56 1.94 12.59
N GLY A 112 -7.96 3.22 12.60
CA GLY A 112 -7.94 4.04 13.81
C GLY A 112 -6.51 4.17 14.37
N LYS A 113 -6.27 3.69 15.58
CA LYS A 113 -4.93 3.70 16.22
C LYS A 113 -4.07 2.47 15.92
N HIS A 114 -4.62 1.47 15.23
CA HIS A 114 -3.92 0.22 14.98
C HIS A 114 -3.29 0.27 13.58
N PHE A 115 -1.97 0.12 13.54
CA PHE A 115 -1.20 0.00 12.31
C PHE A 115 -0.35 -1.27 12.38
N GLY A 116 -0.25 -1.99 11.27
CA GLY A 116 0.60 -3.18 11.16
C GLY A 116 0.99 -3.48 9.72
N ILE A 117 2.22 -3.97 9.57
CA ILE A 117 2.70 -4.59 8.34
C ILE A 117 3.06 -6.03 8.68
N GLN A 118 2.44 -6.98 8.00
CA GLN A 118 2.61 -8.41 8.25
C GLN A 118 2.99 -9.14 6.97
N THR A 119 3.69 -10.26 7.08
CA THR A 119 3.99 -11.11 5.92
C THR A 119 2.71 -11.76 5.40
N ALA A 120 2.43 -11.57 4.11
CA ALA A 120 1.28 -12.15 3.40
C ALA A 120 1.63 -13.40 2.59
N GLY A 121 2.92 -13.75 2.56
CA GLY A 121 3.47 -14.84 1.73
C GLY A 121 4.61 -14.34 0.85
N LYS A 122 4.89 -15.10 -0.20
CA LYS A 122 5.83 -14.69 -1.25
C LYS A 122 5.09 -14.11 -2.44
N TRP A 123 5.76 -13.22 -3.18
CA TRP A 123 5.27 -12.76 -4.48
C TRP A 123 5.21 -13.93 -5.48
N TRP A 124 4.25 -13.93 -6.39
CA TRP A 124 4.12 -14.99 -7.40
C TRP A 124 5.34 -15.05 -8.31
N ALA A 125 5.94 -13.90 -8.61
CA ALA A 125 7.15 -13.78 -9.42
C ALA A 125 8.37 -14.52 -8.83
N THR A 126 8.35 -14.88 -7.54
CA THR A 126 9.42 -15.67 -6.90
C THR A 126 9.38 -17.16 -7.27
N LEU A 127 8.26 -17.63 -7.84
CA LEU A 127 8.07 -19.03 -8.19
C LEU A 127 8.33 -19.24 -9.68
N PRO A 128 9.04 -20.32 -10.08
CA PRO A 128 9.06 -20.74 -11.48
C PRO A 128 7.63 -20.92 -12.01
N LYS A 129 7.37 -20.52 -13.26
CA LYS A 129 6.02 -20.51 -13.85
C LYS A 129 5.29 -21.85 -13.74
N ASP A 130 5.98 -22.98 -13.94
CA ASP A 130 5.38 -24.31 -13.82
C ASP A 130 4.93 -24.62 -12.38
N ARG A 131 5.71 -24.19 -11.38
CA ARG A 131 5.36 -24.33 -9.98
C ARG A 131 4.17 -23.44 -9.63
N MET A 132 4.17 -22.19 -10.08
CA MET A 132 3.04 -21.28 -9.89
C MET A 132 1.77 -21.87 -10.51
N LYS A 133 1.83 -22.37 -11.75
CA LYS A 133 0.70 -22.97 -12.46
C LYS A 133 0.10 -24.15 -11.68
N GLY A 134 0.93 -24.93 -10.98
CA GLY A 134 0.49 -25.98 -10.06
C GLY A 134 -0.51 -25.53 -8.99
N TYR A 135 -0.39 -24.29 -8.48
CA TYR A 135 -1.34 -23.73 -7.50
C TYR A 135 -2.73 -23.42 -8.10
N PHE A 136 -2.84 -23.38 -9.43
CA PHE A 136 -4.04 -22.97 -10.15
C PHE A 136 -4.56 -24.05 -11.11
N GLU A 137 -4.13 -25.31 -10.99
CA GLU A 137 -4.59 -26.41 -11.87
C GLU A 137 -6.13 -26.52 -11.92
N GLY A 138 -6.80 -26.26 -10.79
CA GLY A 138 -8.27 -26.22 -10.70
C GLY A 138 -8.92 -24.88 -11.09
N ASN A 139 -8.15 -23.84 -11.37
CA ASN A 139 -8.64 -22.50 -11.70
C ASN A 139 -7.66 -21.72 -12.60
N MET A 140 -7.41 -22.24 -13.81
CA MET A 140 -6.50 -21.61 -14.77
C MET A 140 -6.91 -20.19 -15.19
N LYS A 141 -8.20 -19.85 -15.09
CA LYS A 141 -8.68 -18.48 -15.36
C LYS A 141 -8.09 -17.47 -14.37
N GLU A 142 -7.92 -17.86 -13.10
CA GLU A 142 -7.30 -16.98 -12.10
C GLU A 142 -5.79 -16.83 -12.33
N TYR A 143 -5.11 -17.90 -12.74
CA TYR A 143 -3.71 -17.82 -13.17
C TYR A 143 -3.53 -16.80 -14.30
N ASP A 144 -4.35 -16.90 -15.35
CA ASP A 144 -4.30 -15.96 -16.48
C ASP A 144 -4.66 -14.52 -16.06
N ARG A 145 -5.59 -14.36 -15.11
CA ARG A 145 -5.95 -13.05 -14.55
C ARG A 145 -4.75 -12.44 -13.81
N ILE A 146 -4.10 -13.18 -12.92
CA ILE A 146 -2.95 -12.71 -12.15
C ILE A 146 -1.82 -12.26 -13.10
N LEU A 147 -1.49 -13.07 -14.11
CA LEU A 147 -0.46 -12.72 -15.08
C LEU A 147 -0.79 -11.46 -15.90
N ARG A 148 -2.08 -11.20 -16.16
CA ARG A 148 -2.53 -10.06 -16.97
C ARG A 148 -2.74 -8.79 -16.15
N GLU A 149 -3.21 -8.91 -14.92
CA GLU A 149 -3.72 -7.79 -14.13
C GLU A 149 -2.85 -7.45 -12.91
N ASP A 150 -2.20 -8.44 -12.31
CA ASP A 150 -1.46 -8.26 -11.06
C ASP A 150 0.06 -8.12 -11.29
N TRP A 151 0.55 -8.46 -12.49
CA TRP A 151 1.93 -8.21 -12.92
C TRP A 151 2.15 -6.70 -13.10
N ALA A 152 2.92 -6.11 -12.19
CA ALA A 152 3.15 -4.67 -12.13
C ALA A 152 4.36 -4.20 -12.94
N SER A 153 5.33 -5.09 -13.20
CA SER A 153 6.49 -4.81 -14.04
C SER A 153 7.00 -6.05 -14.75
N GLU A 154 7.71 -5.87 -15.85
CA GLU A 154 8.39 -6.97 -16.54
C GLU A 154 9.54 -7.54 -15.69
N GLU A 155 10.27 -6.66 -14.99
CA GLU A 155 11.49 -7.01 -14.24
C GLU A 155 11.19 -7.73 -12.92
N PHE A 156 10.15 -7.32 -12.19
CA PHE A 156 9.89 -7.82 -10.84
C PHE A 156 8.51 -8.49 -10.69
N GLY A 157 7.80 -8.66 -11.80
CA GLY A 157 6.50 -9.30 -11.85
C GLY A 157 5.44 -8.62 -11.00
N ASP A 158 4.79 -9.35 -10.09
CA ASP A 158 3.68 -8.87 -9.28
C ASP A 158 4.08 -8.02 -8.05
N ARG A 159 5.40 -7.86 -7.81
CA ARG A 159 5.94 -7.03 -6.73
C ARG A 159 5.52 -5.57 -6.89
N ARG A 160 4.79 -5.03 -5.90
CA ARG A 160 4.24 -3.67 -5.95
C ARG A 160 3.81 -3.10 -4.62
N GLN A 161 3.58 -1.80 -4.62
CA GLN A 161 2.70 -1.11 -3.70
C GLN A 161 1.30 -1.08 -4.32
N GLU A 162 0.30 -1.51 -3.58
CA GLU A 162 -1.12 -1.34 -3.94
C GLU A 162 -1.92 -1.18 -2.65
N ILE A 163 -2.08 0.07 -2.22
CA ILE A 163 -2.61 0.41 -0.91
C ILE A 163 -3.81 1.33 -1.10
N VAL A 164 -4.98 0.91 -0.63
CA VAL A 164 -6.16 1.78 -0.57
C VAL A 164 -6.11 2.61 0.70
N PHE A 165 -6.35 3.91 0.56
CA PHE A 165 -6.56 4.85 1.66
C PHE A 165 -8.03 5.26 1.66
N ILE A 166 -8.66 5.25 2.84
CA ILE A 166 -10.06 5.58 3.04
C ILE A 166 -10.14 6.60 4.15
N GLY A 167 -10.78 7.73 3.90
CA GLY A 167 -10.86 8.81 4.87
C GLY A 167 -11.76 9.96 4.43
N ALA A 168 -11.81 11.03 5.20
CA ALA A 168 -12.49 12.26 4.84
C ALA A 168 -11.50 13.39 4.70
N SER A 169 -11.68 14.22 3.67
CA SER A 169 -10.78 15.34 3.36
C SER A 169 -9.31 14.90 3.25
N ILE A 170 -9.05 13.68 2.75
CA ILE A 170 -7.70 13.16 2.56
C ILE A 170 -7.00 13.94 1.45
N ASP A 171 -5.77 14.38 1.71
CA ASP A 171 -4.91 14.95 0.67
C ASP A 171 -4.21 13.83 -0.08
N GLN A 172 -4.86 13.35 -1.14
CA GLN A 172 -4.33 12.29 -2.00
C GLN A 172 -2.93 12.65 -2.53
N LYS A 173 -2.69 13.92 -2.88
CA LYS A 173 -1.42 14.34 -3.48
C LYS A 173 -0.32 14.29 -2.42
N ALA A 174 -0.55 14.85 -1.23
CA ALA A 174 0.42 14.82 -0.14
C ALA A 174 0.78 13.38 0.27
N ILE A 175 -0.20 12.47 0.37
CA ILE A 175 0.06 11.05 0.68
C ILE A 175 0.88 10.40 -0.44
N THR A 176 0.52 10.65 -1.70
CA THR A 176 1.22 10.07 -2.85
C THR A 176 2.68 10.53 -2.91
N ASP A 177 2.92 11.84 -2.71
CA ASP A 177 4.25 12.42 -2.73
C ASP A 177 5.11 11.88 -1.58
N ALA A 178 4.58 11.84 -0.36
CA ALA A 178 5.28 11.31 0.80
C ALA A 178 5.64 9.81 0.65
N LEU A 179 4.73 9.00 0.09
CA LEU A 179 5.03 7.60 -0.22
C LEU A 179 6.06 7.48 -1.35
N ASN A 180 5.99 8.31 -2.38
CA ASN A 180 6.99 8.32 -3.46
C ASN A 180 8.39 8.66 -2.94
N GLU A 181 8.51 9.59 -1.98
CA GLU A 181 9.77 9.89 -1.30
C GLU A 181 10.32 8.70 -0.51
N CYS A 182 9.51 7.69 -0.20
CA CYS A 182 9.95 6.45 0.42
C CYS A 182 10.41 5.38 -0.56
N LEU A 183 10.16 5.53 -1.87
CA LEU A 183 10.59 4.58 -2.91
C LEU A 183 12.09 4.67 -3.14
N LEU A 184 12.74 3.55 -3.48
CA LEU A 184 14.14 3.58 -3.91
C LEU A 184 14.36 4.55 -5.06
N THR A 185 15.44 5.34 -5.01
CA THR A 185 15.87 6.17 -6.14
C THR A 185 16.43 5.30 -7.26
N ASP A 186 16.68 5.89 -8.43
CA ASP A 186 17.27 5.18 -9.56
C ASP A 186 18.66 4.60 -9.21
N GLU A 187 19.48 5.35 -8.46
CA GLU A 187 20.78 4.90 -8.00
C GLU A 187 20.66 3.74 -7.00
N GLU A 188 19.73 3.84 -6.05
CA GLU A 188 19.47 2.78 -5.09
C GLU A 188 18.91 1.52 -5.78
N MET A 189 18.08 1.68 -6.81
CA MET A 189 17.57 0.60 -7.64
C MET A 189 18.68 -0.09 -8.44
N ALA A 190 19.67 0.66 -8.94
CA ALA A 190 20.84 0.07 -9.61
C ALA A 190 21.64 -0.83 -8.65
N VAL A 191 21.83 -0.40 -7.40
CA VAL A 191 22.45 -1.23 -6.35
C VAL A 191 21.58 -2.43 -6.01
N TYR A 192 20.27 -2.22 -5.83
CA TYR A 192 19.29 -3.26 -5.53
C TYR A 192 19.36 -4.41 -6.54
N ARG A 193 19.33 -4.10 -7.83
CA ARG A 193 19.40 -5.10 -8.92
C ARG A 193 20.68 -5.93 -8.84
N LYS A 194 21.82 -5.26 -8.68
CA LYS A 194 23.12 -5.92 -8.60
C LYS A 194 23.21 -6.86 -7.41
N GLU A 195 22.71 -6.46 -6.25
CA GLU A 195 22.74 -7.32 -5.06
C GLU A 195 21.69 -8.45 -5.16
N ALA A 196 20.50 -8.16 -5.69
CA ALA A 196 19.47 -9.18 -5.92
C ALA A 196 19.97 -10.26 -6.90
N GLU A 197 20.65 -9.88 -7.98
CA GLU A 197 21.24 -10.82 -8.94
C GLU A 197 22.29 -11.73 -8.30
N LYS A 198 23.11 -11.22 -7.36
CA LYS A 198 24.09 -12.05 -6.64
C LYS A 198 23.43 -13.09 -5.75
N VAL A 199 22.31 -12.75 -5.12
CA VAL A 199 21.62 -13.60 -4.14
C VAL A 199 20.69 -14.59 -4.83
N TYR A 200 19.93 -14.14 -5.82
CA TYR A 200 18.85 -14.91 -6.46
C TYR A 200 19.19 -15.36 -7.90
N GLY A 201 20.29 -14.89 -8.47
CA GLY A 201 20.69 -15.16 -9.85
C GLY A 201 20.01 -14.24 -10.86
N ALA A 202 20.25 -14.48 -12.15
CA ALA A 202 19.71 -13.68 -13.26
C ALA A 202 18.19 -13.85 -13.50
N ALA A 203 17.52 -14.70 -12.72
CA ALA A 203 16.07 -14.88 -12.77
C ALA A 203 15.42 -14.05 -11.64
N LEU A 204 15.37 -12.73 -11.84
CA LEU A 204 14.63 -11.79 -10.99
C LEU A 204 13.14 -11.72 -11.37
#